data_AF-A0A1I5Y312-F1
#
_entry.id   AF-A0A1I5Y312-F1
#
_cell.length_a   1.000
_cell.length_b   1.000
_cell.length_c   1.000
_cell.angle_alpha   90.00
_cell.angle_beta   90.00
_cell.angle_gamma   90.00
#
_symmetry.space_group_name_H-M   'P 1'
#
loop_
_entity.id
_entity.type
_entity.pdbx_description
1 polymer ?
#
loop_
_entity_poly.entity_id
_entity_poly.type
_entity_poly.pdbx_seq_one_letter_code
_entity_poly.pdbx_strand_id
1 'polypeptide(L)'
;WTYTVNSEAVQSLGQGETTTDTITVTASDGTTQDIVVSLTGTDDAAQISGTTTGSVTEGNAGDIATASGELSVIDPDGDPVNFPDANISGEYGSLSLVDGEWTYTLDQDAAQSLNQDQQVTDTLTVTASDGTTQDIVVTITGTEDTAVLTGDTSGTISTTDQTIIDTNISRDAGGTWDASGGDSMTLDFSNITSNAGYHNSFGYYVLDAEGNVLRAEIIFDDAHDVNNASANVNTEGGEKVGLFLIPNGDANGFDVGEVTLSFGSNGVTAYQGSASATTLVSESSKNGNGFDYEQNSGNSSSWEDLVGGGDRDFNDVNFTVNATQEQTQDITVNGQISITDADSGDTPTLPNTTVEGDYGSLTLVNGEWTYTLNPDTAINAKEDTVDSIIITASDGSQHEILISIAGTDDAPVVSGEFTGRVTEGNAGDNVSVSGTLSISDVDTEDTPEFENTTVEGEYGSLTLTEGEWTYTANQNNIQSLGEGEQATDTITLTATDGTTQDITITITGTNDAAIITGETAASITED
;
A
#
# COMPACT_ATOMS: atom_id res chain seq x y z
N TRP A 1 87.87 -36.54 46.25
CA TRP A 1 86.77 -37.10 45.45
C TRP A 1 85.93 -35.94 44.96
N THR A 2 85.25 -36.11 43.83
CA THR A 2 84.23 -35.17 43.32
C THR A 2 82.91 -35.91 43.34
N TYR A 3 81.84 -35.24 43.77
CA TYR A 3 80.50 -35.79 43.79
C TYR A 3 79.60 -34.89 42.96
N THR A 4 78.83 -35.51 42.07
CA THR A 4 77.81 -34.84 41.28
C THR A 4 76.50 -35.49 41.66
N VAL A 5 75.59 -34.70 42.21
CA VAL A 5 74.25 -35.19 42.55
C VAL A 5 73.48 -35.51 41.28
N ASN A 6 72.71 -36.60 41.30
CA ASN A 6 71.68 -36.83 40.30
C ASN A 6 70.42 -36.06 40.73
N SER A 7 70.20 -34.87 40.17
CA SER A 7 69.09 -33.99 40.54
C SER A 7 67.73 -34.69 40.45
N GLU A 8 67.49 -35.51 39.44
CA GLU A 8 66.22 -36.27 39.30
C GLU A 8 65.97 -37.23 40.46
N ALA A 9 67.04 -37.79 41.06
CA ALA A 9 66.92 -38.75 42.16
C ALA A 9 66.63 -38.09 43.52
N VAL A 10 66.71 -36.76 43.60
CA VAL A 10 66.50 -35.99 44.84
C VAL A 10 65.51 -34.85 44.66
N GLN A 11 64.81 -34.79 43.52
CA GLN A 11 63.86 -33.72 43.19
C GLN A 11 62.61 -33.75 44.08
N SER A 12 62.36 -34.85 44.78
CA SER A 12 61.22 -34.99 45.69
C SER A 12 61.57 -34.67 47.15
N LEU A 13 62.68 -33.95 47.40
CA LEU A 13 63.11 -33.60 48.75
C LEU A 13 62.65 -32.17 49.05
N GLY A 14 61.60 -32.06 49.86
CA GLY A 14 61.08 -30.75 50.29
C GLY A 14 62.05 -29.97 51.18
N GLN A 15 61.67 -28.74 51.55
CA GLN A 15 62.54 -27.83 52.29
C GLN A 15 63.12 -28.44 53.57
N GLY A 16 64.45 -28.61 53.59
CA GLY A 16 65.17 -29.09 54.76
C GLY A 16 65.08 -30.60 55.00
N GLU A 17 64.36 -31.34 54.16
CA GLU A 17 64.45 -32.79 54.13
C GLU A 17 65.85 -33.23 53.72
N THR A 18 66.32 -34.34 54.27
CA THR A 18 67.68 -34.82 54.00
C THR A 18 67.70 -36.29 53.66
N THR A 19 68.51 -36.65 52.67
CA THR A 19 68.89 -38.03 52.38
C THR A 19 70.41 -38.16 52.37
N THR A 20 70.92 -39.39 52.38
CA THR A 20 72.35 -39.65 52.33
C THR A 20 72.71 -40.58 51.20
N ASP A 21 73.73 -40.24 50.42
CA ASP A 21 74.35 -41.14 49.46
C ASP A 21 75.65 -41.70 50.06
N THR A 22 75.77 -43.03 50.09
CA THR A 22 76.90 -43.72 50.74
C THR A 22 77.75 -44.42 49.69
N ILE A 23 78.99 -43.96 49.54
CA ILE A 23 79.96 -44.53 48.61
C ILE A 23 81.03 -45.28 49.41
N THR A 24 81.04 -46.62 49.34
CA THR A 24 82.06 -47.45 49.98
C THR A 24 83.32 -47.52 49.12
N VAL A 25 84.43 -46.96 49.62
CA VAL A 25 85.75 -47.13 49.00
C VAL A 25 86.47 -48.33 49.61
N THR A 26 87.09 -49.17 48.78
CA THR A 26 87.84 -50.35 49.22
C THR A 26 89.33 -50.16 48.91
N ALA A 27 90.18 -50.27 49.92
CA ALA A 27 91.63 -50.25 49.75
C ALA A 27 92.14 -51.58 49.17
N SER A 28 93.36 -51.59 48.63
CA SER A 28 93.94 -52.76 47.98
C SER A 28 94.17 -53.96 48.91
N ASP A 29 94.12 -53.76 50.23
CA ASP A 29 94.20 -54.80 51.26
C ASP A 29 92.84 -55.37 51.68
N GLY A 30 91.74 -54.89 51.06
CA GLY A 30 90.37 -55.33 51.34
C GLY A 30 89.67 -54.56 52.46
N THR A 31 90.31 -53.57 53.08
CA THR A 31 89.63 -52.69 54.05
C THR A 31 88.66 -51.73 53.34
N THR A 32 87.50 -51.47 53.94
CA THR A 32 86.47 -50.59 53.37
C THR A 32 86.23 -49.37 54.26
N GLN A 33 85.90 -48.23 53.64
CA GLN A 33 85.48 -47.00 54.32
C GLN A 33 84.32 -46.37 53.54
N ASP A 34 83.28 -45.95 54.24
CA ASP A 34 82.15 -45.26 53.63
C ASP A 34 82.40 -43.75 53.58
N ILE A 35 82.10 -43.14 52.44
CA ILE A 35 81.92 -41.70 52.26
C ILE A 35 80.42 -41.45 52.26
N VAL A 36 79.91 -40.76 53.29
CA VAL A 36 78.49 -40.40 53.41
C VAL A 36 78.33 -38.95 52.98
N VAL A 37 77.62 -38.71 51.89
CA VAL A 37 77.25 -37.38 51.41
C VAL A 37 75.82 -37.09 51.87
N SER A 38 75.64 -36.06 52.69
CA SER A 38 74.30 -35.58 53.07
C SER A 38 73.80 -34.62 52.00
N LEU A 39 72.59 -34.85 51.52
CA LEU A 39 71.87 -34.01 50.57
C LEU A 39 70.70 -33.36 51.31
N THR A 40 70.46 -32.07 51.09
CA THR A 40 69.36 -31.33 51.71
C THR A 40 68.51 -30.73 50.61
N GLY A 41 67.21 -31.02 50.66
CA GLY A 41 66.20 -30.53 49.75
C GLY A 41 65.91 -29.04 49.91
N THR A 42 65.36 -28.47 48.85
CA THR A 42 64.83 -27.11 48.80
C THR A 42 63.43 -27.20 48.20
N ASP A 43 62.49 -26.46 48.78
CA ASP A 43 61.13 -26.34 48.24
C ASP A 43 61.14 -25.91 46.77
N ASP A 44 60.53 -26.72 45.92
CA ASP A 44 60.18 -26.39 44.56
C ASP A 44 58.75 -25.84 44.50
N ALA A 45 58.50 -24.91 43.58
CA ALA A 45 57.14 -24.41 43.37
C ALA A 45 56.31 -25.44 42.59
N ALA A 46 55.02 -25.55 42.90
CA ALA A 46 54.10 -26.37 42.13
C ALA A 46 54.07 -25.95 40.64
N GLN A 47 53.86 -26.94 39.78
CA GLN A 47 53.84 -26.77 38.33
C GLN A 47 52.44 -27.05 37.80
N ILE A 48 51.90 -26.09 37.04
CA ILE A 48 50.62 -26.21 36.36
C ILE A 48 50.86 -26.60 34.90
N SER A 49 50.07 -27.53 34.38
CA SER A 49 50.06 -27.96 32.98
C SER A 49 48.62 -28.17 32.48
N GLY A 50 48.43 -28.30 31.17
CA GLY A 50 47.11 -28.51 30.55
C GLY A 50 46.75 -27.43 29.54
N THR A 51 45.45 -27.25 29.30
CA THR A 51 44.92 -26.27 28.34
C THR A 51 44.69 -24.93 29.02
N THR A 52 45.43 -23.91 28.61
CA THR A 52 45.36 -22.54 29.17
C THR A 52 44.73 -21.53 28.21
N THR A 53 44.23 -22.00 27.07
CA THR A 53 43.61 -21.14 26.05
C THR A 53 42.28 -21.72 25.59
N GLY A 54 41.29 -20.87 25.37
CA GLY A 54 40.01 -21.19 24.74
C GLY A 54 39.68 -20.20 23.62
N SER A 55 38.73 -20.55 22.77
CA SER A 55 38.18 -19.60 21.79
C SER A 55 36.68 -19.80 21.67
N VAL A 56 35.96 -18.69 21.58
CA VAL A 56 34.53 -18.64 21.28
C VAL A 56 34.30 -17.60 20.19
N THR A 57 33.26 -17.81 19.40
CA THR A 57 32.72 -16.81 18.49
C THR A 57 31.40 -16.38 19.08
N GLU A 58 31.13 -15.07 19.11
CA GLU A 58 29.83 -14.61 19.55
C GLU A 58 28.72 -15.05 18.60
N GLY A 59 27.48 -14.90 19.04
CA GLY A 59 26.29 -15.12 18.22
C GLY A 59 25.22 -14.12 18.61
N ASN A 60 23.96 -14.39 18.33
CA ASN A 60 22.90 -13.48 18.72
C ASN A 60 22.72 -13.44 20.25
N ALA A 61 22.18 -12.34 20.76
CA ALA A 61 21.76 -12.24 22.14
C ALA A 61 20.93 -13.47 22.59
N GLY A 62 21.41 -14.17 23.63
CA GLY A 62 20.80 -15.39 24.17
C GLY A 62 21.35 -16.72 23.65
N ASP A 63 22.21 -16.71 22.63
CA ASP A 63 22.95 -17.89 22.20
C ASP A 63 23.96 -18.34 23.29
N ILE A 64 24.31 -19.63 23.29
CA ILE A 64 25.29 -20.20 24.24
C ILE A 64 26.56 -20.55 23.48
N ALA A 65 27.64 -19.84 23.78
CA ALA A 65 28.99 -20.15 23.30
C ALA A 65 29.92 -20.49 24.47
N THR A 66 30.59 -21.65 24.39
CA THR A 66 31.46 -22.14 25.45
C THR A 66 32.80 -22.65 24.92
N ALA A 67 33.86 -22.46 25.72
CA ALA A 67 35.15 -23.12 25.54
C ALA A 67 35.50 -23.92 26.79
N SER A 68 36.22 -25.03 26.64
CA SER A 68 36.58 -25.90 27.77
C SER A 68 38.00 -26.40 27.67
N GLY A 69 38.57 -26.78 28.81
CA GLY A 69 39.87 -27.41 28.91
C GLY A 69 40.10 -28.05 30.27
N GLU A 70 41.29 -28.58 30.48
CA GLU A 70 41.66 -29.26 31.71
C GLU A 70 43.03 -28.75 32.17
N LEU A 71 43.18 -28.55 33.47
CA LEU A 71 44.42 -28.18 34.14
C LEU A 71 44.81 -29.25 35.16
N SER A 72 46.11 -29.51 35.25
CA SER A 72 46.71 -30.35 36.28
C SER A 72 47.78 -29.56 37.01
N VAL A 73 47.87 -29.76 38.32
CA VAL A 73 48.89 -29.16 39.16
C VAL A 73 49.63 -30.27 39.92
N ILE A 74 50.95 -30.23 39.89
CA ILE A 74 51.83 -31.19 40.56
C ILE A 74 52.89 -30.41 41.32
N ASP A 75 53.08 -30.77 42.59
CA ASP A 75 54.22 -30.32 43.38
C ASP A 75 55.40 -31.30 43.19
N PRO A 76 56.59 -30.83 42.72
CA PRO A 76 57.75 -31.70 42.54
C PRO A 76 58.23 -32.41 43.81
N ASP A 77 58.01 -31.82 44.98
CA ASP A 77 58.34 -32.37 46.29
C ASP A 77 57.33 -33.43 46.76
N GLY A 78 56.20 -33.55 46.07
CA GLY A 78 55.12 -34.49 46.38
C GLY A 78 54.13 -33.96 47.41
N ASP A 79 54.18 -32.66 47.71
CA ASP A 79 53.20 -32.02 48.57
C ASP A 79 51.79 -32.04 47.93
N PRO A 80 50.71 -32.27 48.72
CA PRO A 80 49.37 -32.30 48.18
C PRO A 80 48.92 -30.92 47.67
N VAL A 81 48.73 -30.80 46.36
CA VAL A 81 48.22 -29.59 45.69
C VAL A 81 47.04 -29.96 44.77
N ASN A 82 46.05 -29.07 44.69
CA ASN A 82 44.91 -29.22 43.78
C ASN A 82 44.37 -27.86 43.29
N PHE A 83 43.42 -27.92 42.36
CA PHE A 83 42.57 -26.78 42.04
C PHE A 83 41.26 -26.88 42.81
N PRO A 84 40.94 -25.91 43.69
CA PRO A 84 39.60 -25.84 44.29
C PRO A 84 38.56 -25.42 43.24
N ASP A 85 37.34 -25.93 43.39
CA ASP A 85 36.21 -25.50 42.55
C ASP A 85 36.00 -23.98 42.66
N ALA A 86 35.84 -23.32 41.52
CA ALA A 86 35.75 -21.87 41.45
C ALA A 86 34.82 -21.42 40.33
N ASN A 87 34.15 -20.29 40.54
CA ASN A 87 33.50 -19.53 39.48
C ASN A 87 34.14 -18.15 39.44
N ILE A 88 34.65 -17.77 38.26
CA ILE A 88 35.39 -16.54 38.04
C ILE A 88 34.65 -15.74 36.98
N SER A 89 34.25 -14.51 37.29
CA SER A 89 33.66 -13.60 36.31
C SER A 89 34.77 -12.83 35.59
N GLY A 90 34.65 -12.76 34.27
CA GLY A 90 35.49 -11.95 33.40
C GLY A 90 34.71 -10.75 32.84
N GLU A 91 35.29 -10.09 31.83
CA GLU A 91 34.68 -8.95 31.14
C GLU A 91 33.64 -9.41 30.10
N TYR A 92 33.92 -10.52 29.40
CA TYR A 92 33.08 -11.04 28.31
C TYR A 92 32.38 -12.35 28.70
N GLY A 93 32.44 -12.78 29.95
CA GLY A 93 31.84 -14.05 30.35
C GLY A 93 32.25 -14.53 31.71
N SER A 94 32.14 -15.84 31.93
CA SER A 94 32.50 -16.47 33.20
C SER A 94 33.09 -17.86 33.02
N LEU A 95 34.01 -18.22 33.92
CA LEU A 95 34.68 -19.52 33.95
C LEU A 95 34.27 -20.30 35.20
N SER A 96 33.80 -21.53 35.00
CA SER A 96 33.57 -22.53 36.04
C SER A 96 34.71 -23.55 35.99
N LEU A 97 35.44 -23.71 37.10
CA LEU A 97 36.47 -24.72 37.30
C LEU A 97 35.95 -25.75 38.31
N VAL A 98 35.93 -27.02 37.94
CA VAL A 98 35.53 -28.14 38.81
C VAL A 98 36.51 -29.29 38.59
N ASP A 99 37.15 -29.75 39.67
CA ASP A 99 38.11 -30.87 39.62
C ASP A 99 39.20 -30.73 38.53
N GLY A 100 39.64 -29.50 38.22
CA GLY A 100 40.64 -29.22 37.19
C GLY A 100 40.08 -29.05 35.77
N GLU A 101 38.83 -29.43 35.51
CA GLU A 101 38.13 -29.13 34.26
C GLU A 101 37.54 -27.72 34.32
N TRP A 102 37.85 -26.88 33.34
CA TRP A 102 37.25 -25.56 33.22
C TRP A 102 36.32 -25.46 32.03
N THR A 103 35.25 -24.71 32.20
CA THR A 103 34.32 -24.30 31.14
C THR A 103 34.12 -22.80 31.23
N TYR A 104 34.47 -22.10 30.17
CA TYR A 104 34.13 -20.70 29.94
C TYR A 104 32.81 -20.61 29.19
N THR A 105 31.92 -19.71 29.63
CA THR A 105 30.67 -19.36 28.95
C THR A 105 30.70 -17.87 28.63
N LEU A 106 30.53 -17.53 27.34
CA LEU A 106 30.45 -16.17 26.84
C LEU A 106 29.15 -15.49 27.30
N ASP A 107 29.25 -14.24 27.72
CA ASP A 107 28.11 -13.34 27.86
C ASP A 107 27.90 -12.63 26.52
N GLN A 108 26.86 -13.03 25.78
CA GLN A 108 26.63 -12.49 24.44
C GLN A 108 26.42 -10.98 24.47
N ASP A 109 25.66 -10.46 25.43
CA ASP A 109 25.35 -9.02 25.52
C ASP A 109 26.62 -8.17 25.69
N ALA A 110 27.65 -8.72 26.35
CA ALA A 110 28.94 -8.06 26.51
C ALA A 110 29.79 -8.07 25.23
N ALA A 111 29.51 -8.99 24.31
CA ALA A 111 30.25 -9.17 23.06
C ALA A 111 29.60 -8.50 21.84
N GLN A 112 28.28 -8.21 21.81
CA GLN A 112 27.50 -7.73 20.64
C GLN A 112 27.97 -6.42 19.97
N SER A 113 29.06 -5.82 20.42
CA SER A 113 29.65 -4.64 19.78
C SER A 113 30.90 -4.96 18.95
N LEU A 114 31.26 -6.25 18.86
CA LEU A 114 32.45 -6.72 18.17
C LEU A 114 32.14 -6.99 16.69
N ASN A 115 32.64 -6.11 15.82
CA ASN A 115 32.52 -6.29 14.37
C ASN A 115 33.05 -7.65 13.89
N GLN A 116 32.67 -8.06 12.67
CA GLN A 116 33.16 -9.29 12.04
C GLN A 116 34.69 -9.45 12.13
N ASP A 117 35.12 -10.61 12.62
CA ASP A 117 36.52 -11.01 12.82
C ASP A 117 37.29 -10.13 13.85
N GLN A 118 36.65 -9.16 14.52
CA GLN A 118 37.25 -8.43 15.62
C GLN A 118 37.51 -9.38 16.78
N GLN A 119 38.72 -9.37 17.32
CA GLN A 119 39.09 -10.24 18.43
C GLN A 119 39.42 -9.45 19.69
N VAL A 120 38.82 -9.89 20.80
CA VAL A 120 39.18 -9.48 22.15
C VAL A 120 39.54 -10.72 22.98
N THR A 121 40.13 -10.50 24.14
CA THR A 121 40.51 -11.60 25.03
C THR A 121 40.00 -11.36 26.43
N ASP A 122 39.41 -12.38 27.03
CA ASP A 122 39.10 -12.43 28.46
C ASP A 122 40.17 -13.27 29.17
N THR A 123 40.81 -12.71 30.20
CA THR A 123 41.91 -13.36 30.93
C THR A 123 41.50 -13.61 32.37
N LEU A 124 41.35 -14.88 32.73
CA LEU A 124 40.87 -15.30 34.04
C LEU A 124 41.96 -16.09 34.78
N THR A 125 42.36 -15.61 35.95
CA THR A 125 43.41 -16.24 36.76
C THR A 125 42.83 -17.28 37.72
N VAL A 126 43.20 -18.55 37.54
CA VAL A 126 42.94 -19.62 38.52
C VAL A 126 44.06 -19.71 39.55
N THR A 127 43.74 -20.11 40.77
CA THR A 127 44.71 -20.24 41.88
C THR A 127 44.60 -21.64 42.48
N ALA A 128 45.71 -22.38 42.50
CA ALA A 128 45.82 -23.67 43.16
C ALA A 128 45.84 -23.52 44.70
N SER A 129 45.65 -24.63 45.42
CA SER A 129 45.53 -24.63 46.89
C SER A 129 46.75 -24.10 47.65
N ASP A 130 47.92 -24.10 47.03
CA ASP A 130 49.20 -23.59 47.54
C ASP A 130 49.44 -22.10 47.23
N GLY A 131 48.57 -21.49 46.41
CA GLY A 131 48.68 -20.11 45.95
C GLY A 131 49.34 -19.94 44.58
N THR A 132 49.78 -21.03 43.93
CA THR A 132 50.31 -20.98 42.56
C THR A 132 49.18 -20.59 41.58
N THR A 133 49.44 -19.63 40.68
CA THR A 133 48.42 -19.07 39.79
C THR A 133 48.67 -19.41 38.32
N GLN A 134 47.59 -19.55 37.54
CA GLN A 134 47.64 -19.70 36.09
C GLN A 134 46.54 -18.87 35.42
N ASP A 135 46.90 -18.13 34.38
CA ASP A 135 45.92 -17.43 33.55
C ASP A 135 45.35 -18.37 32.49
N ILE A 136 44.02 -18.33 32.33
CA ILE A 136 43.30 -18.91 31.21
C ILE A 136 42.91 -17.75 30.30
N VAL A 137 43.38 -17.79 29.04
CA VAL A 137 43.11 -16.74 28.06
C VAL A 137 42.09 -17.25 27.05
N VAL A 138 40.91 -16.65 27.04
CA VAL A 138 39.86 -16.97 26.07
C VAL A 138 39.81 -15.88 25.02
N THR A 139 39.93 -16.25 23.74
CA THR A 139 39.74 -15.34 22.61
C THR A 139 38.28 -15.33 22.18
N ILE A 140 37.66 -14.15 22.14
CA ILE A 140 36.31 -13.93 21.65
C ILE A 140 36.44 -13.31 20.26
N THR A 141 35.79 -13.91 19.26
CA THR A 141 35.73 -13.37 17.88
C THR A 141 34.34 -12.86 17.61
N GLY A 142 34.24 -11.60 17.18
CA GLY A 142 33.01 -10.93 16.80
C GLY A 142 32.42 -11.46 15.49
N THR A 143 31.12 -11.27 15.34
CA THR A 143 30.38 -11.58 14.11
C THR A 143 29.75 -10.32 13.55
N GLU A 144 29.39 -10.34 12.27
CA GLU A 144 28.60 -9.22 11.72
C GLU A 144 27.16 -9.38 12.20
N ASP A 145 26.65 -8.39 12.91
CA ASP A 145 25.24 -8.30 13.26
C ASP A 145 24.45 -7.69 12.10
N THR A 146 23.23 -8.19 11.88
CA THR A 146 22.36 -7.55 10.91
C THR A 146 21.73 -6.32 11.53
N ALA A 147 21.86 -5.16 10.88
CA ALA A 147 21.11 -3.97 11.24
C ALA A 147 19.62 -4.28 11.44
N VAL A 148 19.00 -3.61 12.42
CA VAL A 148 17.62 -3.83 12.82
C VAL A 148 16.80 -2.57 12.57
N LEU A 149 15.68 -2.72 11.85
CA LEU A 149 14.67 -1.68 11.73
C LEU A 149 13.72 -1.70 12.94
N THR A 150 13.40 -0.52 13.45
CA THR A 150 12.49 -0.31 14.58
C THR A 150 11.48 0.79 14.23
N GLY A 151 10.36 0.85 14.96
CA GLY A 151 9.28 1.81 14.71
C GLY A 151 8.08 1.16 14.01
N ASP A 152 7.37 1.95 13.20
CA ASP A 152 6.17 1.52 12.50
C ASP A 152 6.56 0.80 11.19
N THR A 153 6.77 -0.51 11.28
CA THR A 153 7.06 -1.38 10.12
C THR A 153 5.80 -1.93 9.44
N SER A 154 4.63 -1.38 9.80
CA SER A 154 3.35 -1.74 9.19
C SER A 154 2.39 -0.56 9.19
N GLY A 155 1.55 -0.48 8.16
CA GLY A 155 0.44 0.47 8.06
C GLY A 155 -0.86 -0.24 7.70
N THR A 156 -1.98 0.42 7.96
CA THR A 156 -3.30 -0.07 7.54
C THR A 156 -4.07 1.03 6.81
N ILE A 157 -4.51 0.71 5.60
CA ILE A 157 -5.50 1.46 4.83
C ILE A 157 -6.85 0.78 5.04
N SER A 158 -7.80 1.50 5.64
CA SER A 158 -9.10 0.93 6.04
C SER A 158 -10.19 1.08 4.97
N THR A 159 -9.90 1.75 3.86
CA THR A 159 -10.84 1.96 2.76
C THR A 159 -10.07 2.25 1.48
N THR A 160 -10.59 1.76 0.36
CA THR A 160 -10.15 2.08 -1.00
C THR A 160 -11.01 3.17 -1.64
N ASP A 161 -12.11 3.57 -0.99
CA ASP A 161 -13.02 4.60 -1.47
C ASP A 161 -12.42 5.99 -1.29
N GLN A 162 -12.17 6.66 -2.41
CA GLN A 162 -11.68 8.02 -2.39
C GLN A 162 -12.74 8.97 -1.84
N THR A 163 -12.31 9.89 -0.98
CA THR A 163 -13.18 10.96 -0.48
C THR A 163 -13.05 12.17 -1.38
N ILE A 164 -14.17 12.66 -1.91
CA ILE A 164 -14.24 13.91 -2.65
C ILE A 164 -14.51 15.05 -1.66
N ILE A 165 -13.73 16.13 -1.77
CA ILE A 165 -13.92 17.36 -0.99
C ILE A 165 -14.06 18.58 -1.89
N ASP A 166 -14.98 19.47 -1.53
CA ASP A 166 -15.10 20.78 -2.17
C ASP A 166 -14.06 21.74 -1.61
N THR A 167 -13.10 22.12 -2.45
CA THR A 167 -12.05 23.09 -2.09
C THR A 167 -12.33 24.43 -2.73
N ASN A 168 -12.33 25.50 -1.94
CA ASN A 168 -12.41 26.86 -2.48
C ASN A 168 -11.13 27.17 -3.25
N ILE A 169 -11.27 27.48 -4.54
CA ILE A 169 -10.14 27.85 -5.40
C ILE A 169 -10.18 29.34 -5.73
N SER A 170 -9.00 29.95 -5.79
CA SER A 170 -8.84 31.36 -6.08
C SER A 170 -8.55 31.59 -7.55
N ARG A 171 -8.96 32.76 -8.06
CA ARG A 171 -8.56 33.20 -9.39
C ARG A 171 -7.10 33.60 -9.46
N ASP A 172 -6.48 33.34 -10.61
CA ASP A 172 -5.17 33.87 -10.95
C ASP A 172 -5.24 35.34 -11.40
N ALA A 173 -4.09 35.94 -11.68
CA ALA A 173 -4.00 37.33 -12.16
C ALA A 173 -4.52 37.50 -13.60
N GLY A 174 -4.66 36.40 -14.33
CA GLY A 174 -5.29 36.35 -15.64
C GLY A 174 -6.80 36.53 -15.53
N GLY A 175 -7.41 36.10 -14.42
CA GLY A 175 -8.85 36.10 -14.17
C GLY A 175 -9.50 34.75 -14.47
N THR A 176 -8.70 33.69 -14.58
CA THR A 176 -9.13 32.29 -14.67
C THR A 176 -8.90 31.56 -13.35
N TRP A 177 -9.57 30.42 -13.20
CA TRP A 177 -9.32 29.45 -12.15
C TRP A 177 -8.51 28.28 -12.68
N ASP A 178 -7.59 27.78 -11.85
CA ASP A 178 -6.93 26.50 -12.08
C ASP A 178 -7.99 25.39 -11.97
N ALA A 179 -8.11 24.63 -13.04
CA ALA A 179 -9.04 23.51 -13.15
C ALA A 179 -8.31 22.17 -13.20
N SER A 180 -6.97 22.18 -13.14
CA SER A 180 -6.16 20.98 -13.20
C SER A 180 -6.50 20.02 -12.05
N GLY A 181 -6.52 18.72 -12.36
CA GLY A 181 -6.73 17.65 -11.39
C GLY A 181 -8.14 17.51 -10.80
N GLY A 182 -9.14 18.29 -11.26
CA GLY A 182 -10.53 18.15 -10.82
C GLY A 182 -11.48 17.74 -11.94
N ASP A 183 -12.49 16.94 -11.62
CA ASP A 183 -13.51 16.49 -12.57
C ASP A 183 -14.65 17.51 -12.75
N SER A 184 -14.89 18.34 -11.73
CA SER A 184 -15.97 19.33 -11.69
C SER A 184 -15.58 20.57 -10.88
N MET A 185 -16.13 21.72 -11.27
CA MET A 185 -16.00 23.00 -10.57
C MET A 185 -17.38 23.67 -10.45
N THR A 186 -17.76 24.10 -9.25
CA THR A 186 -18.97 24.89 -9.03
C THR A 186 -18.62 26.36 -8.93
N LEU A 187 -19.27 27.19 -9.74
CA LEU A 187 -19.17 28.65 -9.72
C LEU A 187 -20.43 29.24 -9.09
N ASP A 188 -20.31 29.78 -7.88
CA ASP A 188 -21.41 30.42 -7.16
C ASP A 188 -21.37 31.93 -7.36
N PHE A 189 -22.36 32.45 -8.08
CA PHE A 189 -22.49 33.87 -8.37
C PHE A 189 -23.42 34.57 -7.37
N SER A 190 -22.94 35.68 -6.84
CA SER A 190 -23.65 36.52 -5.88
C SER A 190 -23.52 38.00 -6.23
N ASN A 191 -24.56 38.77 -5.94
CA ASN A 191 -24.62 40.21 -6.19
C ASN A 191 -24.37 40.58 -7.66
N ILE A 192 -24.89 39.81 -8.62
CA ILE A 192 -24.84 40.23 -10.03
C ILE A 192 -25.73 41.45 -10.16
N THR A 193 -25.14 42.57 -10.57
CA THR A 193 -25.80 43.85 -10.77
C THR A 193 -25.41 44.42 -12.13
N SER A 194 -26.38 44.97 -12.85
CA SER A 194 -26.17 45.66 -14.13
C SER A 194 -26.94 46.97 -14.15
N ASN A 195 -26.27 48.07 -14.46
CA ASN A 195 -26.91 49.35 -14.78
C ASN A 195 -26.95 49.63 -16.29
N ALA A 196 -26.54 48.66 -17.11
CA ALA A 196 -26.57 48.77 -18.56
C ALA A 196 -28.01 48.90 -19.06
N GLY A 197 -28.21 49.68 -20.13
CA GLY A 197 -29.52 49.86 -20.76
C GLY A 197 -29.98 48.70 -21.66
N TYR A 198 -29.24 47.58 -21.64
CA TYR A 198 -29.41 46.44 -22.54
C TYR A 198 -29.16 45.10 -21.80
N HIS A 199 -29.69 44.01 -22.36
CA HIS A 199 -29.61 42.65 -21.81
C HIS A 199 -28.32 41.94 -22.26
N ASN A 200 -27.56 41.38 -21.32
CA ASN A 200 -26.27 40.74 -21.59
C ASN A 200 -26.34 39.23 -21.36
N SER A 201 -25.68 38.42 -22.18
CA SER A 201 -25.54 36.98 -21.92
C SER A 201 -24.22 36.67 -21.23
N PHE A 202 -24.24 35.78 -20.25
CA PHE A 202 -23.09 35.46 -19.40
C PHE A 202 -22.82 33.97 -19.38
N GLY A 203 -21.55 33.58 -19.44
CA GLY A 203 -21.17 32.18 -19.49
C GLY A 203 -19.76 31.87 -19.00
N TYR A 204 -19.38 30.60 -19.11
CA TYR A 204 -18.04 30.10 -18.78
C TYR A 204 -17.40 29.40 -19.98
N TYR A 205 -16.08 29.31 -19.96
CA TYR A 205 -15.32 28.50 -20.92
C TYR A 205 -14.23 27.70 -20.21
N VAL A 206 -13.87 26.54 -20.76
CA VAL A 206 -12.77 25.71 -20.27
C VAL A 206 -11.70 25.59 -21.34
N LEU A 207 -10.45 25.78 -20.95
CA LEU A 207 -9.28 25.69 -21.82
C LEU A 207 -8.45 24.45 -21.50
N ASP A 208 -7.86 23.84 -22.53
CA ASP A 208 -6.78 22.86 -22.38
C ASP A 208 -5.43 23.53 -22.05
N ALA A 209 -4.39 22.71 -21.87
CA ALA A 209 -3.03 23.15 -21.58
C ALA A 209 -2.43 24.04 -22.68
N GLU A 210 -2.84 23.84 -23.94
CA GLU A 210 -2.41 24.62 -25.09
C GLU A 210 -3.19 25.94 -25.26
N GLY A 211 -4.26 26.14 -24.49
CA GLY A 211 -5.11 27.32 -24.50
C GLY A 211 -6.24 27.28 -25.55
N ASN A 212 -6.59 26.10 -26.08
CA ASN A 212 -7.76 25.91 -26.93
C ASN A 212 -9.02 25.76 -26.07
N VAL A 213 -10.16 26.20 -26.61
CA VAL A 213 -11.46 26.05 -25.95
C VAL A 213 -11.95 24.63 -26.12
N LEU A 214 -12.12 23.93 -25.00
CA LEU A 214 -12.73 22.60 -24.96
C LEU A 214 -14.26 22.68 -24.92
N ARG A 215 -14.78 23.67 -24.19
CA ARG A 215 -16.21 23.92 -24.02
C ARG A 215 -16.48 25.37 -23.65
N ALA A 216 -17.65 25.86 -24.04
CA ALA A 216 -18.19 27.11 -23.55
C ALA A 216 -19.72 27.07 -23.56
N GLU A 217 -20.32 27.66 -22.54
CA GLU A 217 -21.76 27.60 -22.32
C GLU A 217 -22.25 28.91 -21.71
N ILE A 218 -23.39 29.40 -22.20
CA ILE A 218 -24.12 30.51 -21.58
C ILE A 218 -24.93 29.94 -20.41
N ILE A 219 -24.69 30.50 -19.23
CA ILE A 219 -25.39 30.15 -17.99
C ILE A 219 -26.65 31.02 -17.84
N PHE A 220 -26.55 32.30 -18.19
CA PHE A 220 -27.64 33.27 -18.08
C PHE A 220 -27.82 34.01 -19.41
N ASP A 221 -29.04 33.93 -19.96
CA ASP A 221 -29.57 35.02 -20.80
C ASP A 221 -30.04 36.16 -19.88
N ASP A 222 -30.05 37.38 -20.38
CA ASP A 222 -30.45 38.56 -19.61
C ASP A 222 -29.84 38.68 -18.17
N ALA A 223 -28.52 38.78 -18.07
CA ALA A 223 -27.77 38.89 -16.80
C ALA A 223 -27.97 40.23 -16.04
N HIS A 224 -29.20 40.78 -15.99
CA HIS A 224 -29.53 42.07 -15.38
C HIS A 224 -29.85 41.98 -13.89
N ASP A 225 -30.42 40.87 -13.40
CA ASP A 225 -30.95 40.77 -12.02
C ASP A 225 -30.97 39.32 -11.44
N VAL A 226 -29.88 38.56 -11.63
CA VAL A 226 -29.75 37.20 -11.06
C VAL A 226 -29.00 37.22 -9.71
N ASN A 227 -29.71 36.92 -8.62
CA ASN A 227 -29.10 36.73 -7.29
C ASN A 227 -29.15 35.25 -6.88
N ASN A 228 -28.06 34.75 -6.28
CA ASN A 228 -27.89 33.35 -5.84
C ASN A 228 -28.06 32.33 -6.97
N ALA A 229 -27.25 32.46 -8.01
CA ALA A 229 -27.20 31.48 -9.08
C ALA A 229 -25.86 30.75 -9.05
N SER A 230 -25.86 29.47 -9.42
CA SER A 230 -24.66 28.65 -9.50
C SER A 230 -24.58 27.92 -10.83
N ALA A 231 -23.37 27.59 -11.26
CA ALA A 231 -23.12 26.77 -12.44
C ALA A 231 -22.12 25.67 -12.11
N ASN A 232 -22.47 24.44 -12.46
CA ASN A 232 -21.56 23.31 -12.38
C ASN A 232 -20.84 23.19 -13.72
N VAL A 233 -19.53 23.45 -13.69
CA VAL A 233 -18.63 23.40 -14.82
C VAL A 233 -17.95 22.04 -14.81
N ASN A 234 -18.25 21.19 -15.80
CA ASN A 234 -17.42 20.02 -16.05
C ASN A 234 -16.02 20.53 -16.45
N THR A 235 -14.96 20.09 -15.77
CA THR A 235 -13.58 20.49 -16.03
C THR A 235 -12.73 19.40 -16.67
N GLU A 236 -13.31 18.23 -16.95
CA GLU A 236 -12.62 17.07 -17.54
C GLU A 236 -11.78 17.46 -18.77
N GLY A 237 -10.48 17.14 -18.72
CA GLY A 237 -9.49 17.45 -19.76
C GLY A 237 -9.06 18.92 -19.84
N GLY A 238 -9.62 19.79 -19.00
CA GLY A 238 -9.32 21.21 -18.92
C GLY A 238 -8.29 21.56 -17.83
N GLU A 239 -7.53 22.60 -18.09
CA GLU A 239 -6.52 23.15 -17.17
C GLU A 239 -6.98 24.49 -16.56
N LYS A 240 -7.86 25.23 -17.27
CA LYS A 240 -8.34 26.54 -16.82
C LYS A 240 -9.81 26.74 -17.10
N VAL A 241 -10.53 27.35 -16.14
CA VAL A 241 -11.89 27.87 -16.33
C VAL A 241 -11.87 29.38 -16.33
N GLY A 242 -12.54 30.00 -17.30
CA GLY A 242 -12.78 31.43 -17.34
C GLY A 242 -14.25 31.77 -17.57
N LEU A 243 -14.56 33.05 -17.52
CA LEU A 243 -15.90 33.58 -17.76
C LEU A 243 -15.94 34.46 -18.99
N PHE A 244 -17.11 34.56 -19.61
CA PHE A 244 -17.33 35.49 -20.71
C PHE A 244 -18.66 36.25 -20.63
N LEU A 245 -18.69 37.45 -21.24
CA LEU A 245 -19.91 38.25 -21.46
C LEU A 245 -20.15 38.49 -22.92
N ILE A 246 -21.39 38.41 -23.36
CA ILE A 246 -21.81 38.90 -24.66
C ILE A 246 -22.69 40.13 -24.43
N PRO A 247 -22.17 41.35 -24.73
CA PRO A 247 -22.98 42.55 -24.68
C PRO A 247 -24.16 42.47 -25.64
N ASN A 248 -25.35 42.92 -25.22
CA ASN A 248 -26.59 42.84 -26.01
C ASN A 248 -26.94 41.40 -26.49
N GLY A 249 -26.58 40.38 -25.71
CA GLY A 249 -26.66 38.98 -26.12
C GLY A 249 -28.04 38.54 -26.60
N ASP A 250 -29.09 38.83 -25.84
CA ASP A 250 -30.49 38.54 -26.21
C ASP A 250 -30.89 39.20 -27.55
N ALA A 251 -30.50 40.46 -27.74
CA ALA A 251 -30.80 41.19 -28.97
C ALA A 251 -30.03 40.65 -30.19
N ASN A 252 -28.91 39.98 -29.94
CA ASN A 252 -28.11 39.26 -30.93
C ASN A 252 -28.53 37.79 -31.10
N GLY A 253 -29.54 37.32 -30.34
CA GLY A 253 -30.10 35.98 -30.41
C GLY A 253 -29.26 34.91 -29.72
N PHE A 254 -28.59 35.27 -28.61
CA PHE A 254 -27.91 34.32 -27.73
C PHE A 254 -28.81 33.94 -26.56
N ASP A 255 -29.14 32.66 -26.47
CA ASP A 255 -29.91 32.07 -25.37
C ASP A 255 -29.03 31.09 -24.56
N VAL A 256 -29.49 30.70 -23.36
CA VAL A 256 -28.82 29.69 -22.51
C VAL A 256 -28.51 28.41 -23.30
N GLY A 257 -27.28 27.91 -23.15
CA GLY A 257 -26.82 26.68 -23.79
C GLY A 257 -25.46 26.80 -24.48
N GLU A 258 -25.14 25.81 -25.32
CA GLU A 258 -23.82 25.65 -25.95
C GLU A 258 -23.47 26.82 -26.88
N VAL A 259 -22.24 27.33 -26.73
CA VAL A 259 -21.69 28.40 -27.55
C VAL A 259 -20.27 28.05 -27.96
N THR A 260 -19.89 28.41 -29.17
CA THR A 260 -18.49 28.30 -29.62
C THR A 260 -17.78 29.64 -29.44
N LEU A 261 -16.64 29.64 -28.76
CA LEU A 261 -15.76 30.80 -28.66
C LEU A 261 -14.58 30.66 -29.62
N SER A 262 -14.36 31.67 -30.46
CA SER A 262 -13.20 31.75 -31.34
C SER A 262 -12.25 32.83 -30.85
N PHE A 263 -11.07 32.41 -30.40
CA PHE A 263 -9.98 33.28 -29.95
C PHE A 263 -9.11 33.65 -31.15
N GLY A 264 -9.07 34.92 -31.55
CA GLY A 264 -8.25 35.35 -32.69
C GLY A 264 -7.85 36.81 -32.56
N SER A 265 -6.75 37.26 -33.21
CA SER A 265 -5.98 38.49 -32.92
C SER A 265 -6.68 39.85 -32.78
N ASN A 266 -8.01 39.95 -32.97
CA ASN A 266 -8.81 41.16 -32.80
C ASN A 266 -9.83 41.11 -31.65
N GLY A 267 -9.95 39.97 -30.96
CA GLY A 267 -10.80 39.79 -29.78
C GLY A 267 -11.28 38.34 -29.65
N VAL A 268 -12.31 38.12 -28.86
CA VAL A 268 -13.02 36.84 -28.85
C VAL A 268 -14.37 37.05 -29.50
N THR A 269 -14.76 36.13 -30.39
CA THR A 269 -16.09 36.11 -31.01
C THR A 269 -16.83 34.88 -30.54
N ALA A 270 -18.04 35.08 -30.01
CA ALA A 270 -18.97 34.01 -29.65
C ALA A 270 -19.87 33.68 -30.85
N TYR A 271 -20.22 32.41 -31.00
CA TYR A 271 -21.12 31.90 -32.03
C TYR A 271 -22.16 30.95 -31.43
N GLN A 272 -23.43 31.15 -31.79
CA GLN A 272 -24.52 30.23 -31.50
C GLN A 272 -25.40 30.08 -32.76
N GLY A 273 -25.30 28.93 -33.44
CA GLY A 273 -25.95 28.75 -34.74
C GLY A 273 -25.49 29.79 -35.77
N SER A 274 -26.40 30.65 -36.23
CA SER A 274 -26.08 31.77 -37.14
C SER A 274 -25.82 33.11 -36.44
N ALA A 275 -26.04 33.20 -35.12
CA ALA A 275 -25.75 34.39 -34.33
C ALA A 275 -24.24 34.49 -34.05
N SER A 276 -23.71 35.72 -34.04
CA SER A 276 -22.32 35.98 -33.67
C SER A 276 -22.16 37.37 -33.07
N ALA A 277 -21.34 37.50 -32.04
CA ALA A 277 -21.05 38.77 -31.37
C ALA A 277 -19.64 38.78 -30.78
N THR A 278 -19.07 39.98 -30.63
CA THR A 278 -17.83 40.16 -29.87
C THR A 278 -18.12 39.96 -28.38
N THR A 279 -17.26 39.23 -27.69
CA THR A 279 -17.44 38.86 -26.27
C THR A 279 -16.25 39.29 -25.42
N LEU A 280 -16.54 39.63 -24.17
CA LEU A 280 -15.57 39.90 -23.11
C LEU A 280 -15.17 38.56 -22.48
N VAL A 281 -13.89 38.35 -22.16
CA VAL A 281 -13.41 37.10 -21.54
C VAL A 281 -12.48 37.39 -20.37
N SER A 282 -12.54 36.53 -19.36
CA SER A 282 -11.92 36.79 -18.07
C SER A 282 -10.41 36.66 -18.00
N GLU A 283 -9.74 36.10 -19.02
CA GLU A 283 -8.27 36.02 -19.12
C GLU A 283 -7.62 37.39 -19.47
N SER A 284 -8.31 38.51 -19.19
CA SER A 284 -7.96 39.93 -19.34
C SER A 284 -7.95 40.53 -20.76
N SER A 285 -8.98 40.24 -21.59
CA SER A 285 -9.30 40.94 -22.86
C SER A 285 -8.24 40.89 -23.99
N LYS A 286 -7.59 39.73 -24.19
CA LYS A 286 -6.56 39.50 -25.23
C LYS A 286 -7.06 39.90 -26.62
N ASN A 287 -6.91 41.19 -26.97
CA ASN A 287 -6.56 41.82 -28.26
C ASN A 287 -6.76 43.33 -28.29
N GLY A 288 -6.99 43.99 -27.16
CA GLY A 288 -6.65 45.41 -26.99
C GLY A 288 -7.25 46.34 -28.03
N ASN A 289 -8.58 46.40 -28.12
CA ASN A 289 -9.24 47.59 -28.63
C ASN A 289 -9.90 48.25 -27.42
N GLY A 290 -9.63 49.56 -27.21
CA GLY A 290 -10.11 50.33 -26.06
C GLY A 290 -11.61 50.61 -26.07
N PHE A 291 -12.41 49.58 -26.35
CA PHE A 291 -13.85 49.57 -26.40
C PHE A 291 -14.46 48.80 -25.22
N ASP A 292 -13.73 47.90 -24.55
CA ASP A 292 -14.27 47.16 -23.40
C ASP A 292 -13.23 47.06 -22.29
N TYR A 293 -13.65 47.10 -21.03
CA TYR A 293 -12.75 47.06 -19.87
C TYR A 293 -13.24 46.07 -18.82
N GLU A 294 -12.30 45.27 -18.31
CA GLU A 294 -12.54 44.30 -17.25
C GLU A 294 -11.68 44.63 -16.03
N GLN A 295 -12.28 44.48 -14.84
CA GLN A 295 -11.57 44.52 -13.58
C GLN A 295 -11.91 43.27 -12.75
N ASN A 296 -10.87 42.47 -12.48
CA ASN A 296 -10.94 41.31 -11.59
C ASN A 296 -10.10 41.57 -10.32
N SER A 297 -10.68 41.35 -9.15
CA SER A 297 -9.98 41.45 -7.87
C SER A 297 -10.53 40.44 -6.87
N GLY A 298 -9.73 39.41 -6.56
CA GLY A 298 -10.18 38.28 -5.77
C GLY A 298 -11.39 37.62 -6.44
N ASN A 299 -12.50 37.55 -5.71
CA ASN A 299 -13.75 36.94 -6.18
C ASN A 299 -14.65 37.95 -6.90
N SER A 300 -14.28 39.23 -6.99
CA SER A 300 -15.06 40.27 -7.66
C SER A 300 -14.67 40.40 -9.12
N SER A 301 -15.68 40.43 -10.00
CA SER A 301 -15.53 40.69 -11.43
C SER A 301 -16.48 41.80 -11.85
N SER A 302 -15.95 42.76 -12.60
CA SER A 302 -16.74 43.84 -13.19
C SER A 302 -16.32 44.14 -14.62
N TRP A 303 -17.29 44.35 -15.49
CA TRP A 303 -17.13 44.58 -16.92
C TRP A 303 -17.82 45.89 -17.34
N GLU A 304 -17.23 46.55 -18.34
CA GLU A 304 -17.66 47.83 -18.90
C GLU A 304 -17.55 47.80 -20.43
N ASP A 305 -18.59 48.25 -21.13
CA ASP A 305 -18.63 48.49 -22.58
C ASP A 305 -18.56 50.01 -22.86
N LEU A 306 -17.46 50.47 -23.48
CA LEU A 306 -17.29 51.87 -23.90
C LEU A 306 -18.12 52.22 -25.15
N VAL A 307 -18.68 51.26 -25.88
CA VAL A 307 -19.52 51.49 -27.07
C VAL A 307 -20.97 51.75 -26.67
N GLY A 308 -21.22 52.96 -26.18
CA GLY A 308 -22.58 53.35 -25.76
C GLY A 308 -22.64 54.51 -24.78
N GLY A 309 -21.49 54.91 -24.23
CA GLY A 309 -21.38 56.00 -23.26
C GLY A 309 -20.65 55.67 -21.96
N GLY A 310 -20.00 54.49 -21.87
CA GLY A 310 -19.30 54.03 -20.67
C GLY A 310 -18.42 55.10 -20.03
N ASP A 311 -18.69 55.38 -18.76
CA ASP A 311 -18.00 56.40 -17.95
C ASP A 311 -16.84 55.80 -17.13
N ARG A 312 -16.56 54.50 -17.34
CA ARG A 312 -15.52 53.70 -16.67
C ARG A 312 -15.77 53.56 -15.17
N ASP A 313 -17.03 53.51 -14.76
CA ASP A 313 -17.40 53.23 -13.38
C ASP A 313 -17.60 51.72 -13.09
N PHE A 314 -17.53 50.86 -14.11
CA PHE A 314 -17.61 49.39 -14.04
C PHE A 314 -18.97 48.86 -13.61
N ASN A 315 -20.04 49.58 -13.94
CA ASN A 315 -21.39 49.25 -13.50
C ASN A 315 -22.22 48.45 -14.54
N ASP A 316 -21.68 48.19 -15.74
CA ASP A 316 -22.42 47.49 -16.79
C ASP A 316 -22.72 46.04 -16.38
N VAL A 317 -21.75 45.31 -15.84
CA VAL A 317 -21.99 44.05 -15.10
C VAL A 317 -20.97 43.97 -13.96
N ASN A 318 -21.43 43.81 -12.72
CA ASN A 318 -20.57 43.61 -11.56
C ASN A 318 -21.12 42.49 -10.67
N PHE A 319 -20.26 41.55 -10.26
CA PHE A 319 -20.63 40.40 -9.45
C PHE A 319 -19.48 39.87 -8.59
N THR A 320 -19.82 39.06 -7.59
CA THR A 320 -18.87 38.26 -6.83
C THR A 320 -19.10 36.78 -7.12
N VAL A 321 -18.05 36.06 -7.46
CA VAL A 321 -18.10 34.61 -7.71
C VAL A 321 -17.12 33.86 -6.84
N ASN A 322 -17.63 32.88 -6.12
CA ASN A 322 -16.83 31.91 -5.39
C ASN A 322 -16.75 30.65 -6.23
N ALA A 323 -15.55 30.11 -6.41
CA ALA A 323 -15.37 28.84 -7.10
C ALA A 323 -14.98 27.78 -6.08
N THR A 324 -15.66 26.64 -6.15
CA THR A 324 -15.30 25.42 -5.46
C THR A 324 -14.96 24.37 -6.51
N GLN A 325 -13.94 23.57 -6.24
CA GLN A 325 -13.54 22.45 -7.08
C GLN A 325 -13.67 21.18 -6.27
N GLU A 326 -14.30 20.17 -6.87
CA GLU A 326 -14.27 18.83 -6.33
C GLU A 326 -12.86 18.28 -6.50
N GLN A 327 -12.20 18.00 -5.39
CA GLN A 327 -10.88 17.36 -5.38
C GLN A 327 -10.96 16.02 -4.67
N THR A 328 -10.38 15.03 -5.34
CA THR A 328 -10.22 13.70 -4.80
C THR A 328 -9.05 13.69 -3.83
N GLN A 329 -9.27 13.24 -2.59
CA GLN A 329 -8.20 13.13 -1.59
C GLN A 329 -7.43 11.82 -1.75
N ASP A 330 -6.10 11.95 -1.75
CA ASP A 330 -5.19 10.81 -1.63
C ASP A 330 -5.47 10.00 -0.37
N ILE A 331 -5.54 8.69 -0.52
CA ILE A 331 -5.65 7.74 0.59
C ILE A 331 -4.23 7.43 1.07
N THR A 332 -3.90 7.86 2.28
CA THR A 332 -2.54 7.73 2.82
C THR A 332 -2.50 7.09 4.21
N VAL A 333 -1.41 6.39 4.49
CA VAL A 333 -1.01 5.97 5.84
C VAL A 333 0.44 6.36 6.08
N ASN A 334 0.73 6.75 7.32
CA ASN A 334 2.05 7.26 7.71
C ASN A 334 2.60 6.45 8.87
N GLY A 335 3.92 6.45 8.99
CA GLY A 335 4.61 5.91 10.15
C GLY A 335 6.04 6.43 10.23
N GLN A 336 6.74 6.02 11.28
CA GLN A 336 8.11 6.42 11.51
C GLN A 336 8.98 5.20 11.81
N ILE A 337 10.12 5.12 11.14
CA ILE A 337 11.11 4.04 11.29
C ILE A 337 12.50 4.60 11.57
N SER A 338 13.30 3.81 12.28
CA SER A 338 14.73 4.05 12.48
C SER A 338 15.50 2.75 12.41
N ILE A 339 16.76 2.84 11.97
CA ILE A 339 17.66 1.70 11.85
C ILE A 339 18.82 1.83 12.84
N THR A 340 19.22 0.72 13.42
CA THR A 340 20.36 0.62 14.34
C THR A 340 21.15 -0.63 14.07
N ASP A 341 22.46 -0.57 14.33
CA ASP A 341 23.34 -1.73 14.33
C ASP A 341 23.95 -1.91 15.72
N ALA A 342 24.22 -3.16 16.10
CA ALA A 342 24.85 -3.50 17.37
C ALA A 342 26.38 -3.31 17.29
N ASP A 343 26.95 -3.49 16.09
CA ASP A 343 28.38 -3.44 15.84
C ASP A 343 28.97 -2.05 16.07
N SER A 344 30.05 -2.00 16.85
CA SER A 344 30.63 -0.72 17.29
C SER A 344 31.21 0.06 16.11
N GLY A 345 30.53 1.13 15.75
CA GLY A 345 30.97 2.06 14.72
C GLY A 345 30.21 1.90 13.41
N ASP A 346 29.38 0.86 13.29
CA ASP A 346 28.42 0.75 12.21
C ASP A 346 27.19 1.60 12.51
N THR A 347 26.92 2.52 11.58
CA THR A 347 25.83 3.49 11.69
C THR A 347 25.07 3.50 10.36
N PRO A 348 24.30 2.45 10.07
CA PRO A 348 23.50 2.41 8.85
C PRO A 348 22.49 3.55 8.84
N THR A 349 22.15 4.00 7.64
CA THR A 349 21.20 5.09 7.42
C THR A 349 20.15 4.67 6.41
N LEU A 350 18.95 5.22 6.56
CA LEU A 350 17.86 5.04 5.60
C LEU A 350 17.91 6.13 4.53
N PRO A 351 17.71 5.80 3.24
CA PRO A 351 17.69 6.79 2.17
C PRO A 351 16.39 7.61 2.20
N ASN A 352 16.46 8.83 1.66
CA ASN A 352 15.25 9.53 1.23
C ASN A 352 14.89 9.01 -0.17
N THR A 353 13.78 8.31 -0.31
CA THR A 353 13.41 7.59 -1.53
C THR A 353 11.91 7.45 -1.68
N THR A 354 11.47 7.16 -2.91
CA THR A 354 10.13 6.65 -3.19
C THR A 354 10.27 5.24 -3.74
N VAL A 355 9.47 4.31 -3.23
CA VAL A 355 9.43 2.91 -3.66
C VAL A 355 8.02 2.59 -4.12
N GLU A 356 7.89 2.09 -5.33
CA GLU A 356 6.63 1.61 -5.88
C GLU A 356 6.31 0.22 -5.30
N GLY A 357 5.12 0.06 -4.76
CA GLY A 357 4.51 -1.22 -4.44
C GLY A 357 3.55 -1.66 -5.54
N ASP A 358 2.79 -2.72 -5.26
CA ASP A 358 1.79 -3.24 -6.20
C ASP A 358 0.51 -2.37 -6.21
N TYR A 359 0.18 -1.77 -5.07
CA TYR A 359 -1.09 -1.05 -4.86
C TYR A 359 -0.92 0.45 -4.60
N GLY A 360 0.31 0.95 -4.63
CA GLY A 360 0.61 2.34 -4.29
C GLY A 360 2.10 2.60 -4.24
N SER A 361 2.49 3.73 -3.64
CA SER A 361 3.90 4.12 -3.50
C SER A 361 4.20 4.57 -2.08
N LEU A 362 5.37 4.21 -1.56
CA LEU A 362 5.88 4.65 -0.27
C LEU A 362 6.98 5.68 -0.47
N THR A 363 6.78 6.88 0.05
CA THR A 363 7.82 7.91 0.15
C THR A 363 8.38 7.95 1.55
N LEU A 364 9.70 7.76 1.67
CA LEU A 364 10.46 7.80 2.92
C LEU A 364 11.35 9.04 2.93
N VAL A 365 11.21 9.88 3.96
CA VAL A 365 12.01 11.09 4.16
C VAL A 365 12.42 11.20 5.62
N ASN A 366 13.72 11.13 5.90
CA ASN A 366 14.29 11.26 7.25
C ASN A 366 13.68 10.30 8.29
N GLY A 367 13.32 9.08 7.87
CA GLY A 367 12.72 8.07 8.74
C GLY A 367 11.19 8.19 8.87
N GLU A 368 10.56 9.24 8.36
CA GLU A 368 9.10 9.33 8.25
C GLU A 368 8.69 8.79 6.88
N TRP A 369 7.78 7.83 6.86
CA TRP A 369 7.23 7.30 5.62
C TRP A 369 5.75 7.65 5.46
N THR A 370 5.36 7.89 4.22
CA THR A 370 3.98 8.04 3.77
C THR A 370 3.76 7.06 2.64
N TYR A 371 2.81 6.15 2.81
CA TYR A 371 2.31 5.32 1.73
C TYR A 371 1.06 5.98 1.14
N THR A 372 1.05 6.21 -0.17
CA THR A 372 -0.11 6.70 -0.93
C THR A 372 -0.63 5.56 -1.79
N LEU A 373 -1.89 5.18 -1.54
CA LEU A 373 -2.59 4.15 -2.32
C LEU A 373 -2.85 4.67 -3.74
N ASN A 374 -2.67 3.81 -4.74
CA ASN A 374 -3.13 4.05 -6.10
C ASN A 374 -4.54 3.41 -6.28
N PRO A 375 -5.59 4.22 -6.44
CA PRO A 375 -6.96 3.72 -6.57
C PRO A 375 -7.17 2.77 -7.75
N ASP A 376 -6.47 3.00 -8.87
CA ASP A 376 -6.63 2.20 -10.10
C ASP A 376 -6.15 0.75 -9.91
N THR A 377 -5.12 0.54 -9.09
CA THR A 377 -4.63 -0.80 -8.77
C THR A 377 -5.34 -1.38 -7.55
N ALA A 378 -5.76 -0.53 -6.62
CA ALA A 378 -6.53 -0.90 -5.43
C ALA A 378 -7.91 -1.51 -5.73
N ILE A 379 -8.49 -1.26 -6.92
CA ILE A 379 -9.74 -1.93 -7.35
C ILE A 379 -9.63 -3.45 -7.41
N ASN A 380 -8.40 -4.00 -7.46
CA ASN A 380 -8.17 -5.45 -7.43
C ASN A 380 -7.75 -5.95 -6.03
N ALA A 381 -7.69 -5.06 -5.03
CA ALA A 381 -7.36 -5.43 -3.67
C ALA A 381 -8.58 -6.06 -2.99
N LYS A 382 -8.37 -7.18 -2.32
CA LYS A 382 -9.39 -7.96 -1.62
C LYS A 382 -9.34 -7.71 -0.12
N GLU A 383 -10.18 -8.43 0.62
CA GLU A 383 -10.03 -8.56 2.06
C GLU A 383 -8.61 -9.09 2.39
N ASP A 384 -7.96 -8.47 3.37
CA ASP A 384 -6.61 -8.80 3.84
C ASP A 384 -5.46 -8.67 2.82
N THR A 385 -5.62 -7.90 1.73
CA THR A 385 -4.50 -7.60 0.82
C THR A 385 -3.35 -6.92 1.58
N VAL A 386 -2.12 -7.33 1.31
CA VAL A 386 -0.90 -6.72 1.88
C VAL A 386 0.04 -6.33 0.75
N ASP A 387 0.42 -5.06 0.70
CA ASP A 387 1.49 -4.56 -0.15
C ASP A 387 2.81 -4.61 0.64
N SER A 388 3.85 -5.21 0.07
CA SER A 388 5.16 -5.38 0.70
C SER A 388 6.17 -4.43 0.07
N ILE A 389 6.66 -3.48 0.88
CA ILE A 389 7.63 -2.48 0.46
C ILE A 389 9.00 -2.81 1.04
N ILE A 390 9.98 -3.03 0.17
CA ILE A 390 11.36 -3.31 0.58
C ILE A 390 12.18 -2.02 0.55
N ILE A 391 12.77 -1.67 1.70
CA ILE A 391 13.71 -0.57 1.87
C ILE A 391 15.12 -1.13 2.05
N THR A 392 16.07 -0.60 1.29
CA THR A 392 17.49 -0.95 1.41
C THR A 392 18.24 0.17 2.14
N ALA A 393 18.90 -0.15 3.26
CA ALA A 393 19.72 0.79 4.01
C ALA A 393 21.12 0.98 3.39
N SER A 394 21.90 1.93 3.92
CA SER A 394 23.21 2.29 3.37
C SER A 394 24.29 1.20 3.44
N ASP A 395 24.12 0.24 4.35
CA ASP A 395 24.93 -0.97 4.52
C ASP A 395 24.53 -2.10 3.53
N GLY A 396 23.41 -1.94 2.83
CA GLY A 396 22.84 -2.94 1.93
C GLY A 396 21.84 -3.91 2.58
N SER A 397 21.57 -3.78 3.89
CA SER A 397 20.53 -4.55 4.56
C SER A 397 19.15 -4.18 4.00
N GLN A 398 18.29 -5.19 3.83
CA GLN A 398 16.94 -5.02 3.31
C GLN A 398 15.92 -5.22 4.42
N HIS A 399 14.94 -4.32 4.47
CA HIS A 399 13.90 -4.28 5.48
C HIS A 399 12.54 -4.16 4.82
N GLU A 400 11.52 -4.75 5.41
CA GLU A 400 10.17 -4.80 4.87
C GLU A 400 9.22 -3.91 5.67
N ILE A 401 8.37 -3.16 4.96
CA ILE A 401 7.23 -2.44 5.51
C ILE A 401 5.98 -3.05 4.89
N LEU A 402 5.05 -3.50 5.73
CA LEU A 402 3.82 -4.16 5.30
C LEU A 402 2.63 -3.21 5.37
N ILE A 403 1.97 -2.97 4.24
CA ILE A 403 0.77 -2.14 4.17
C ILE A 403 -0.44 -3.04 3.97
N SER A 404 -1.25 -3.19 5.03
CA SER A 404 -2.52 -3.90 4.93
C SER A 404 -3.57 -2.98 4.31
N ILE A 405 -4.21 -3.45 3.25
CA ILE A 405 -5.25 -2.75 2.50
C ILE A 405 -6.54 -3.53 2.71
N ALA A 406 -7.51 -2.91 3.37
CA ALA A 406 -8.86 -3.44 3.44
C ALA A 406 -9.55 -3.19 2.09
N GLY A 407 -9.41 -4.13 1.15
CA GLY A 407 -10.27 -4.20 -0.02
C GLY A 407 -11.69 -4.57 0.36
N THR A 408 -12.62 -4.43 -0.58
CA THR A 408 -14.02 -4.85 -0.44
C THR A 408 -14.27 -6.06 -1.34
N ASP A 409 -15.10 -6.99 -0.88
CA ASP A 409 -15.68 -8.03 -1.74
C ASP A 409 -16.85 -7.38 -2.49
N ASP A 410 -16.72 -7.27 -3.81
CA ASP A 410 -17.73 -6.62 -4.64
C ASP A 410 -18.75 -7.65 -5.13
N ALA A 411 -20.03 -7.25 -5.16
CA ALA A 411 -21.07 -8.16 -5.62
C ALA A 411 -21.11 -8.18 -7.16
N PRO A 412 -21.29 -9.36 -7.78
CA PRO A 412 -21.28 -9.46 -9.24
C PRO A 412 -22.46 -8.74 -9.87
N VAL A 413 -22.20 -8.13 -11.02
CA VAL A 413 -23.17 -7.35 -11.78
C VAL A 413 -23.72 -8.17 -12.94
N VAL A 414 -25.04 -8.38 -12.94
CA VAL A 414 -25.77 -9.03 -14.04
C VAL A 414 -26.32 -7.98 -15.00
N SER A 415 -26.12 -8.16 -16.31
CA SER A 415 -26.60 -7.26 -17.37
C SER A 415 -27.28 -8.03 -18.51
N GLY A 416 -28.10 -7.35 -19.33
CA GLY A 416 -28.80 -7.95 -20.46
C GLY A 416 -30.29 -7.62 -20.50
N GLU A 417 -31.06 -8.48 -21.15
CA GLU A 417 -32.52 -8.39 -21.26
C GLU A 417 -33.19 -9.36 -20.29
N PHE A 418 -33.97 -8.83 -19.35
CA PHE A 418 -34.64 -9.62 -18.30
C PHE A 418 -36.14 -9.80 -18.51
N THR A 419 -36.67 -9.31 -19.64
CA THR A 419 -38.09 -9.42 -19.96
C THR A 419 -38.30 -9.81 -21.41
N GLY A 420 -39.26 -10.70 -21.65
CA GLY A 420 -39.69 -11.08 -23.00
C GLY A 420 -41.21 -11.02 -23.14
N ARG A 421 -41.69 -10.95 -24.38
CA ARG A 421 -43.13 -11.02 -24.69
C ARG A 421 -43.37 -11.99 -25.81
N VAL A 422 -44.39 -12.82 -25.65
CA VAL A 422 -44.90 -13.71 -26.69
C VAL A 422 -46.41 -13.58 -26.79
N THR A 423 -46.94 -13.79 -27.99
CA THR A 423 -48.38 -13.89 -28.22
C THR A 423 -48.69 -15.34 -28.53
N GLU A 424 -49.71 -15.87 -27.88
CA GLU A 424 -50.22 -17.21 -28.09
C GLU A 424 -50.46 -17.50 -29.59
N GLY A 425 -50.12 -18.72 -30.01
CA GLY A 425 -50.39 -19.21 -31.36
C GLY A 425 -51.47 -20.29 -31.35
N ASN A 426 -51.73 -20.90 -32.49
CA ASN A 426 -52.61 -22.07 -32.54
C ASN A 426 -51.90 -23.29 -31.92
N ALA A 427 -52.66 -24.27 -31.46
CA ALA A 427 -52.13 -25.56 -31.02
C ALA A 427 -51.17 -26.18 -32.06
N GLY A 428 -49.89 -26.30 -31.67
CA GLY A 428 -48.80 -26.81 -32.52
C GLY A 428 -47.87 -25.74 -33.10
N ASP A 429 -48.20 -24.46 -32.97
CA ASP A 429 -47.31 -23.35 -33.37
C ASP A 429 -46.11 -23.25 -32.42
N ASN A 430 -44.93 -22.96 -32.98
CA ASN A 430 -43.73 -22.70 -32.19
C ASN A 430 -43.56 -21.20 -31.99
N VAL A 431 -43.89 -20.71 -30.80
CA VAL A 431 -43.74 -19.30 -30.43
C VAL A 431 -42.61 -19.16 -29.43
N SER A 432 -41.67 -18.26 -29.72
CA SER A 432 -40.51 -18.02 -28.87
C SER A 432 -40.11 -16.54 -28.84
N VAL A 433 -39.37 -16.17 -27.80
CA VAL A 433 -38.70 -14.88 -27.66
C VAL A 433 -37.30 -15.11 -27.10
N SER A 434 -36.35 -14.28 -27.50
CA SER A 434 -34.94 -14.39 -27.11
C SER A 434 -34.43 -13.07 -26.59
N GLY A 435 -33.35 -13.14 -25.83
CA GLY A 435 -32.58 -12.00 -25.35
C GLY A 435 -31.21 -12.44 -24.86
N THR A 436 -30.43 -11.51 -24.31
CA THR A 436 -29.08 -11.78 -23.80
C THR A 436 -28.99 -11.63 -22.30
N LEU A 437 -28.01 -12.30 -21.71
CA LEU A 437 -27.68 -12.27 -20.29
C LEU A 437 -26.16 -12.41 -20.14
N SER A 438 -25.55 -11.53 -19.36
CA SER A 438 -24.16 -11.63 -18.95
C SER A 438 -24.02 -11.31 -17.46
N ILE A 439 -22.95 -11.81 -16.86
CA ILE A 439 -22.55 -11.51 -15.49
C ILE A 439 -21.06 -11.16 -15.52
N SER A 440 -20.67 -10.18 -14.71
CA SER A 440 -19.28 -9.77 -14.56
C SER A 440 -19.05 -9.39 -13.11
N ASP A 441 -17.88 -9.76 -12.60
CA ASP A 441 -17.36 -9.27 -11.34
C ASP A 441 -16.15 -8.38 -11.60
N VAL A 442 -15.96 -7.37 -10.74
CA VAL A 442 -14.75 -6.54 -10.77
C VAL A 442 -13.58 -7.26 -10.08
N ASP A 443 -13.87 -8.20 -9.19
CA ASP A 443 -12.89 -9.04 -8.51
C ASP A 443 -12.31 -10.11 -9.45
N THR A 444 -11.06 -9.92 -9.89
CA THR A 444 -10.44 -10.74 -10.97
C THR A 444 -10.32 -12.25 -10.72
N GLU A 445 -10.47 -12.75 -9.50
CA GLU A 445 -10.55 -14.20 -9.24
C GLU A 445 -11.97 -14.70 -8.98
N ASP A 446 -12.97 -13.81 -8.90
CA ASP A 446 -14.37 -14.19 -9.03
C ASP A 446 -14.78 -14.07 -10.50
N THR A 447 -14.97 -15.23 -11.13
CA THR A 447 -15.36 -15.30 -12.54
C THR A 447 -16.68 -16.05 -12.63
N PRO A 448 -17.78 -15.44 -12.16
CA PRO A 448 -19.07 -16.10 -12.18
C PRO A 448 -19.54 -16.24 -13.63
N GLU A 449 -20.20 -17.36 -13.92
CA GLU A 449 -20.75 -17.64 -15.24
C GLU A 449 -22.16 -18.23 -15.11
N PHE A 450 -23.06 -17.84 -16.02
CA PHE A 450 -24.30 -18.58 -16.21
C PHE A 450 -24.06 -19.72 -17.19
N GLU A 451 -23.99 -20.96 -16.67
CA GLU A 451 -23.80 -22.14 -17.51
C GLU A 451 -24.99 -22.41 -18.45
N ASN A 452 -24.72 -23.02 -19.60
CA ASN A 452 -25.75 -23.46 -20.54
C ASN A 452 -26.76 -24.38 -19.85
N THR A 453 -28.04 -24.01 -19.89
CA THR A 453 -29.09 -24.72 -19.16
C THR A 453 -30.44 -24.62 -19.86
N THR A 454 -31.37 -25.51 -19.48
CA THR A 454 -32.79 -25.39 -19.84
C THR A 454 -33.62 -25.49 -18.57
N VAL A 455 -34.44 -24.47 -18.32
CA VAL A 455 -35.31 -24.38 -17.15
C VAL A 455 -36.77 -24.38 -17.62
N GLU A 456 -37.55 -25.29 -17.06
CA GLU A 456 -38.98 -25.39 -17.33
C GLU A 456 -39.75 -24.41 -16.45
N GLY A 457 -40.61 -23.61 -17.08
CA GLY A 457 -41.57 -22.72 -16.44
C GLY A 457 -42.99 -23.31 -16.43
N GLU A 458 -43.96 -22.48 -16.04
CA GLU A 458 -45.37 -22.88 -16.02
C GLU A 458 -45.97 -22.90 -17.44
N TYR A 459 -45.59 -21.93 -18.27
CA TYR A 459 -46.19 -21.69 -19.60
C TYR A 459 -45.25 -22.05 -20.76
N GLY A 460 -44.01 -22.45 -20.48
CA GLY A 460 -42.99 -22.75 -21.48
C GLY A 460 -41.66 -23.14 -20.85
N SER A 461 -40.59 -23.13 -21.65
CA SER A 461 -39.23 -23.47 -21.22
C SER A 461 -38.24 -22.43 -21.72
N LEU A 462 -37.27 -22.03 -20.90
CA LEU A 462 -36.16 -21.16 -21.29
C LEU A 462 -34.88 -21.97 -21.42
N THR A 463 -34.21 -21.84 -22.56
CA THR A 463 -32.87 -22.39 -22.79
C THR A 463 -31.86 -21.25 -22.86
N LEU A 464 -30.81 -21.31 -22.06
CA LEU A 464 -29.66 -20.42 -22.11
C LEU A 464 -28.50 -21.14 -22.83
N THR A 465 -27.89 -20.48 -23.81
CA THR A 465 -26.70 -20.97 -24.51
C THR A 465 -25.76 -19.81 -24.78
N GLU A 466 -24.56 -19.85 -24.21
CA GLU A 466 -23.51 -18.85 -24.42
C GLU A 466 -23.99 -17.40 -24.18
N GLY A 467 -24.79 -17.19 -23.12
CA GLY A 467 -25.35 -15.88 -22.77
C GLY A 467 -26.57 -15.46 -23.60
N GLU A 468 -27.03 -16.23 -24.58
CA GLU A 468 -28.28 -16.01 -25.29
C GLU A 468 -29.37 -16.93 -24.71
N TRP A 469 -30.44 -16.33 -24.18
CA TRP A 469 -31.59 -17.10 -23.72
C TRP A 469 -32.69 -17.09 -24.77
N THR A 470 -33.40 -18.21 -24.89
CA THR A 470 -34.60 -18.36 -25.73
C THR A 470 -35.69 -19.04 -24.93
N TYR A 471 -36.80 -18.35 -24.73
CA TYR A 471 -38.02 -18.91 -24.14
C TYR A 471 -38.93 -19.42 -25.25
N THR A 472 -39.39 -20.67 -25.14
CA THR A 472 -40.37 -21.28 -26.05
C THR A 472 -41.65 -21.58 -25.28
N ALA A 473 -42.77 -21.01 -25.75
CA ALA A 473 -44.06 -21.21 -25.12
C ALA A 473 -44.61 -22.62 -25.38
N ASN A 474 -45.13 -23.26 -24.35
CA ASN A 474 -45.85 -24.52 -24.47
C ASN A 474 -47.32 -24.23 -24.78
N GLN A 475 -47.70 -24.38 -26.06
CA GLN A 475 -49.04 -24.04 -26.52
C GLN A 475 -50.15 -24.70 -25.69
N ASN A 476 -49.98 -25.94 -25.26
CA ASN A 476 -51.01 -26.65 -24.48
C ASN A 476 -51.33 -25.97 -23.14
N ASN A 477 -50.38 -25.24 -22.57
CA ASN A 477 -50.54 -24.55 -21.30
C ASN A 477 -51.11 -23.12 -21.47
N ILE A 478 -51.13 -22.59 -22.70
CA ILE A 478 -51.54 -21.21 -22.96
C ILE A 478 -52.81 -21.07 -23.83
N GLN A 479 -53.32 -22.15 -24.45
CA GLN A 479 -54.59 -22.12 -25.23
C GLN A 479 -55.84 -21.71 -24.42
N SER A 480 -55.75 -21.64 -23.09
CA SER A 480 -56.89 -21.22 -22.28
C SER A 480 -57.02 -19.70 -22.13
N LEU A 481 -56.02 -18.93 -22.58
CA LEU A 481 -55.98 -17.48 -22.42
C LEU A 481 -56.91 -16.81 -23.45
N GLY A 482 -57.83 -15.97 -22.99
CA GLY A 482 -58.68 -15.20 -23.90
C GLY A 482 -57.93 -14.11 -24.68
N GLU A 483 -58.58 -13.54 -25.70
CA GLU A 483 -58.01 -12.42 -26.45
C GLU A 483 -57.64 -11.24 -25.53
N GLY A 484 -56.35 -10.91 -25.49
CA GLY A 484 -55.81 -9.84 -24.67
C GLY A 484 -55.62 -10.19 -23.19
N GLU A 485 -56.00 -11.41 -22.75
CA GLU A 485 -55.64 -11.94 -21.44
C GLU A 485 -54.12 -12.15 -21.37
N GLN A 486 -53.51 -11.90 -20.22
CA GLN A 486 -52.07 -12.04 -20.04
C GLN A 486 -51.74 -12.99 -18.89
N ALA A 487 -50.74 -13.83 -19.13
CA ALA A 487 -50.09 -14.65 -18.13
C ALA A 487 -48.59 -14.28 -18.06
N THR A 488 -47.97 -14.55 -16.91
CA THR A 488 -46.55 -14.29 -16.68
C THR A 488 -45.86 -15.57 -16.28
N ASP A 489 -44.73 -15.86 -16.91
CA ASP A 489 -43.82 -16.94 -16.55
C ASP A 489 -42.50 -16.32 -16.06
N THR A 490 -42.03 -16.69 -14.87
CA THR A 490 -40.79 -16.14 -14.29
C THR A 490 -39.80 -17.27 -14.14
N ILE A 491 -38.67 -17.17 -14.84
CA ILE A 491 -37.62 -18.18 -14.86
C ILE A 491 -36.40 -17.63 -14.14
N THR A 492 -36.01 -18.25 -13.02
CA THR A 492 -34.78 -17.92 -12.31
C THR A 492 -33.60 -18.70 -12.86
N LEU A 493 -32.55 -18.00 -13.27
CA LEU A 493 -31.25 -18.55 -13.61
C LEU A 493 -30.28 -18.35 -12.45
N THR A 494 -29.32 -19.26 -12.29
CA THR A 494 -28.31 -19.22 -11.22
C THR A 494 -26.92 -19.38 -11.82
N ALA A 495 -26.01 -18.47 -11.49
CA ALA A 495 -24.62 -18.51 -11.90
C ALA A 495 -23.79 -19.42 -10.98
N THR A 496 -22.53 -19.67 -11.35
CA THR A 496 -21.61 -20.59 -10.64
C THR A 496 -21.29 -20.20 -9.19
N ASP A 497 -21.36 -18.91 -8.88
CA ASP A 497 -21.19 -18.29 -7.56
C ASP A 497 -22.45 -18.32 -6.68
N GLY A 498 -23.60 -18.67 -7.28
CA GLY A 498 -24.91 -18.64 -6.62
C GLY A 498 -25.73 -17.38 -6.87
N THR A 499 -25.22 -16.40 -7.61
CA THR A 499 -25.98 -15.21 -8.01
C THR A 499 -27.17 -15.60 -8.88
N THR A 500 -28.34 -15.03 -8.60
CA THR A 500 -29.59 -15.39 -9.28
C THR A 500 -30.16 -14.22 -10.08
N GLN A 501 -30.68 -14.51 -11.27
CA GLN A 501 -31.39 -13.53 -12.10
C GLN A 501 -32.71 -14.10 -12.63
N ASP A 502 -33.80 -13.35 -12.48
CA ASP A 502 -35.11 -13.69 -13.02
C ASP A 502 -35.29 -13.15 -14.46
N ILE A 503 -35.79 -13.99 -15.36
CA ILE A 503 -36.28 -13.61 -16.69
C ILE A 503 -37.81 -13.72 -16.68
N THR A 504 -38.49 -12.59 -16.91
CA THR A 504 -39.95 -12.49 -16.86
C THR A 504 -40.55 -12.46 -18.26
N ILE A 505 -41.35 -13.46 -18.61
CA ILE A 505 -42.02 -13.57 -19.90
C ILE A 505 -43.51 -13.23 -19.75
N THR A 506 -43.99 -12.28 -20.54
CA THR A 506 -45.42 -11.98 -20.65
C THR A 506 -46.01 -12.69 -21.87
N ILE A 507 -46.98 -13.58 -21.64
CA ILE A 507 -47.74 -14.28 -22.67
C ILE A 507 -49.07 -13.57 -22.85
N THR A 508 -49.42 -13.17 -24.08
CA THR A 508 -50.74 -12.58 -24.41
C THR A 508 -51.59 -13.59 -25.19
N GLY A 509 -52.78 -13.89 -24.68
CA GLY A 509 -53.72 -14.82 -25.27
C GLY A 509 -54.39 -14.31 -26.55
N THR A 510 -54.83 -15.26 -27.37
CA THR A 510 -55.60 -15.00 -28.59
C THR A 510 -56.93 -15.73 -28.56
N ASN A 511 -57.95 -15.22 -29.26
CA ASN A 511 -59.23 -15.91 -29.28
C ASN A 511 -59.20 -17.13 -30.22
N ASP A 512 -59.37 -18.31 -29.65
CA ASP A 512 -59.58 -19.55 -30.39
C ASP A 512 -60.89 -19.58 -31.18
N ALA A 513 -60.87 -20.24 -32.34
CA ALA A 513 -62.07 -20.47 -33.13
C ALA A 513 -62.99 -21.49 -32.42
N ALA A 514 -64.23 -21.09 -32.14
CA ALA A 514 -65.21 -21.98 -31.51
C ALA A 514 -65.52 -23.19 -32.41
N ILE A 515 -65.47 -24.39 -31.82
CA ILE A 515 -65.88 -25.62 -32.50
C ILE A 515 -67.37 -25.85 -32.26
N ILE A 516 -68.19 -25.67 -33.30
CA ILE A 516 -69.63 -25.97 -33.27
C ILE A 516 -69.83 -27.46 -33.55
N THR A 517 -70.39 -28.21 -32.59
CA THR A 517 -70.80 -29.62 -32.77
C THR A 517 -72.31 -29.79 -32.54
N GLY A 518 -72.94 -30.68 -33.30
CA GLY A 518 -74.39 -30.95 -33.26
C GLY A 518 -75.00 -31.23 -34.64
N GLU A 519 -76.28 -31.59 -34.69
CA GLU A 519 -77.03 -31.64 -35.95
C GLU A 519 -77.26 -30.21 -36.47
N THR A 520 -76.54 -29.85 -37.53
CA THR A 520 -76.67 -28.55 -38.21
C THR A 520 -77.77 -28.51 -39.26
N ALA A 521 -78.54 -29.59 -39.40
CA ALA A 521 -79.68 -29.69 -40.29
C ALA A 521 -80.79 -30.52 -39.66
N ALA A 522 -81.98 -29.94 -39.57
CA ALA A 522 -83.22 -30.65 -39.32
C ALA A 522 -84.10 -30.57 -40.58
N SER A 523 -84.66 -31.69 -41.00
CA SER A 523 -85.70 -31.69 -42.03
C SER A 523 -87.07 -31.74 -41.38
N ILE A 524 -87.95 -30.83 -41.83
CA ILE A 524 -89.39 -30.91 -41.57
C ILE A 524 -90.08 -31.27 -42.87
N THR A 525 -90.99 -32.23 -42.80
CA THR A 525 -91.89 -32.57 -43.90
C THR A 525 -93.26 -32.03 -43.51
N GLU A 526 -93.80 -31.06 -44.26
CA GLU A 526 -95.21 -30.67 -44.13
C GLU A 526 -96.10 -31.81 -44.68
N ASP A 527 -97.25 -32.01 -44.03
CA ASP A 527 -98.31 -32.95 -44.44
C ASP A 527 -99.14 -32.40 -45.61
#